data_AF-A0A944BTH5-F1
#
_entry.id   AF-A0A944BTH5-F1
#
_cell.length_a   1.000
_cell.length_b   1.000
_cell.length_c   1.000
_cell.angle_alpha   90.00
_cell.angle_beta   90.00
_cell.angle_gamma   90.00
#
_symmetry.space_group_name_H-M   'P 1'
#
loop_
_entity.id
_entity.type
_entity.pdbx_description
1 polymer ?
#
loop_
_entity_poly.entity_id
_entity_poly.type
_entity_poly.pdbx_seq_one_letter_code
_entity_poly.pdbx_strand_id
1 'polypeptide(L)'
;DVLNTPISPELTPAASDGEIQQKTENLIGPYELHDFFLYYMLRYGYTPRKIFMLAKTAFGDEYDNKTVKKWLTKFMWRFFSQQFKRSCLPDGPKVGTVSLSPRGDWRMPSDAASAIWIKECETLPE
;
A
#
# COMPACT_ATOMS: atom_id res chain seq x y z
N ASP A 1 9.53 19.30 16.44
CA ASP A 1 9.12 20.17 15.33
C ASP A 1 8.80 19.35 14.08
N VAL A 2 9.80 18.83 13.35
CA VAL A 2 9.58 18.02 12.12
C VAL A 2 8.66 16.82 12.29
N LEU A 3 8.80 16.02 13.35
CA LEU A 3 7.93 14.85 13.60
C LEU A 3 6.46 15.22 13.90
N ASN A 4 6.21 16.46 14.31
CA ASN A 4 4.86 16.92 14.67
C ASN A 4 4.10 17.47 13.45
N THR A 5 4.78 17.70 12.32
CA THR A 5 4.17 18.19 11.10
C THR A 5 3.49 17.04 10.36
N PRO A 6 2.17 17.09 10.11
CA PRO A 6 1.46 16.03 9.42
C PRO A 6 1.95 15.89 7.97
N ILE A 7 2.14 14.64 7.52
CA ILE A 7 2.62 14.32 6.18
C ILE A 7 1.51 14.62 5.16
N SER A 8 1.75 15.61 4.30
CA SER A 8 0.81 16.03 3.26
C SER A 8 1.48 16.26 1.92
N PRO A 9 0.78 16.06 0.81
CA PRO A 9 1.25 16.52 -0.49
C PRO A 9 1.28 18.05 -0.49
N GLU A 10 2.47 18.62 -0.44
CA GLU A 10 2.79 20.06 -0.38
C GLU A 10 2.20 20.92 -1.53
N LEU A 11 1.44 20.31 -2.45
CA LEU A 11 0.90 20.92 -3.66
C LEU A 11 -0.41 21.69 -3.46
N THR A 12 -1.12 21.52 -2.33
CA THR A 12 -2.32 22.31 -2.03
C THR A 12 -2.02 23.33 -0.92
N PRO A 13 -2.50 24.59 -1.04
CA PRO A 13 -2.31 25.57 0.01
C PRO A 13 -2.86 25.03 1.34
N ALA A 14 -2.16 25.30 2.44
CA ALA A 14 -2.73 25.12 3.77
C ALA A 14 -4.02 25.94 3.88
N ALA A 15 -4.94 25.50 4.73
CA ALA A 15 -6.14 26.27 5.02
C ALA A 15 -5.78 27.62 5.65
N SER A 16 -6.75 28.53 5.71
CA SER A 16 -6.58 29.92 6.20
C SER A 16 -5.98 30.02 7.61
N ASP A 17 -6.03 28.92 8.38
CA ASP A 17 -5.55 28.72 9.75
C ASP A 17 -4.15 28.06 9.82
N GLY A 18 -3.53 27.75 8.68
CA GLY A 18 -2.25 27.03 8.60
C GLY A 18 -2.37 25.53 8.80
N GLU A 19 -3.58 24.97 8.96
CA GLU A 19 -3.76 23.53 9.05
C GLU A 19 -3.66 22.86 7.68
N ILE A 20 -2.85 21.82 7.64
CA ILE A 20 -2.64 21.01 6.46
C ILE A 20 -3.78 20.00 6.34
N GLN A 21 -4.73 20.24 5.44
CA GLN A 21 -5.97 19.46 5.36
C GLN A 21 -5.79 18.07 4.72
N GLN A 22 -4.78 17.86 3.87
CA GLN A 22 -4.66 16.62 3.10
C GLN A 22 -3.74 15.60 3.78
N LYS A 23 -4.32 14.60 4.45
CA LYS A 23 -3.58 13.41 4.94
C LYS A 23 -3.60 12.31 3.88
N THR A 24 -2.44 11.90 3.39
CA THR A 24 -2.32 10.85 2.35
C THR A 24 -2.96 9.52 2.79
N GLU A 25 -2.87 9.18 4.07
CA GLU A 25 -3.48 7.97 4.64
C GLU A 25 -4.99 7.91 4.47
N ASN A 26 -5.68 9.06 4.47
CA ASN A 26 -7.12 9.10 4.21
C ASN A 26 -7.46 8.61 2.80
N LEU A 27 -6.55 8.87 1.85
CA LEU A 27 -6.72 8.43 0.47
C LEU A 27 -6.24 6.99 0.29
N ILE A 28 -5.09 6.61 0.83
CA ILE A 28 -4.45 5.35 0.45
C ILE A 28 -4.73 4.23 1.45
N GLY A 29 -4.88 4.56 2.73
CA GLY A 29 -4.98 3.66 3.88
C GLY A 29 -3.84 3.89 4.89
N PRO A 30 -3.95 3.30 6.10
CA PRO A 30 -2.89 3.37 7.11
C PRO A 30 -1.58 2.77 6.61
N TYR A 31 -0.45 3.44 6.83
CA TYR A 31 0.84 2.95 6.30
C TYR A 31 1.22 1.57 6.81
N GLU A 32 0.94 1.26 8.08
CA GLU A 32 1.28 -0.04 8.68
C GLU A 32 0.58 -1.22 7.99
N LEU A 33 -0.68 -1.05 7.57
CA LEU A 33 -1.38 -2.07 6.78
C LEU A 33 -0.77 -2.20 5.39
N HIS A 34 -0.45 -1.08 4.74
CA HIS A 34 0.17 -1.09 3.41
C HIS A 34 1.54 -1.77 3.42
N ASP A 35 2.37 -1.45 4.39
CA ASP A 35 3.69 -2.03 4.56
C ASP A 35 3.59 -3.52 4.88
N PHE A 36 2.63 -3.92 5.71
CA PHE A 36 2.33 -5.34 5.96
C PHE A 36 1.93 -6.07 4.68
N PHE A 37 1.00 -5.52 3.91
CA PHE A 37 0.56 -6.13 2.64
C PHE A 37 1.71 -6.22 1.64
N LEU A 38 2.48 -5.15 1.48
CA LEU A 38 3.63 -5.06 0.59
C LEU A 38 4.69 -6.10 0.95
N TYR A 39 5.04 -6.20 2.23
CA TYR A 39 6.04 -7.14 2.70
C TYR A 39 5.63 -8.58 2.40
N TYR A 40 4.42 -9.00 2.77
CA TYR A 40 3.99 -10.38 2.54
C TYR A 40 3.73 -10.71 1.07
N MET A 41 3.27 -9.74 0.28
CA MET A 41 3.15 -9.89 -1.16
C MET A 41 4.51 -10.10 -1.82
N LEU A 42 5.50 -9.25 -1.53
CA LEU A 42 6.78 -9.26 -2.23
C LEU A 42 7.77 -10.29 -1.70
N ARG A 43 7.85 -10.45 -0.37
CA ARG A 43 8.82 -11.37 0.24
C ARG A 43 8.39 -12.82 0.07
N TYR A 44 7.10 -13.11 0.15
CA TYR A 44 6.57 -14.47 0.19
C TYR A 44 5.62 -14.81 -0.97
N GLY A 45 5.21 -13.85 -1.79
CA GLY A 45 4.28 -14.11 -2.89
C GLY A 45 2.88 -14.51 -2.42
N TYR A 46 2.49 -14.14 -1.21
CA TYR A 46 1.20 -14.56 -0.65
C TYR A 46 0.01 -13.93 -1.38
N THR A 47 -1.05 -14.72 -1.53
CA THR A 47 -2.31 -14.25 -2.11
C THR A 47 -3.07 -13.35 -1.12
N PRO A 48 -4.02 -12.52 -1.60
CA PRO A 48 -4.82 -11.65 -0.74
C PRO A 48 -5.48 -12.39 0.41
N ARG A 49 -6.00 -13.60 0.20
CA ARG A 49 -6.63 -14.38 1.28
C ARG A 49 -5.67 -14.69 2.41
N LYS A 50 -4.43 -15.07 2.09
CA LYS A 50 -3.43 -15.37 3.12
C LYS A 50 -2.97 -14.09 3.83
N ILE A 51 -2.73 -13.02 3.08
CA ILE A 51 -2.35 -11.71 3.65
C ILE A 51 -3.44 -11.20 4.59
N PHE A 52 -4.72 -11.26 4.18
CA PHE A 52 -5.86 -10.88 4.99
C PHE A 52 -5.95 -11.67 6.30
N MET A 53 -5.78 -12.99 6.24
CA MET A 53 -5.76 -13.84 7.42
C MET A 53 -4.66 -13.44 8.40
N LEU A 54 -3.45 -13.17 7.90
CA LEU A 54 -2.32 -12.75 8.73
C LEU A 54 -2.55 -11.36 9.33
N ALA A 55 -3.08 -10.42 8.54
CA ALA A 55 -3.38 -9.07 8.99
C ALA A 55 -4.44 -9.06 10.09
N LYS A 56 -5.47 -9.92 10.00
CA LYS A 56 -6.46 -10.10 11.07
C LYS A 56 -5.84 -10.58 12.37
N THR A 57 -4.87 -11.48 12.30
CA THR A 57 -4.18 -11.97 13.50
C THR A 57 -3.26 -10.91 14.10
N ALA A 58 -2.61 -10.11 13.25
CA ALA A 58 -1.67 -9.08 13.69
C ALA A 58 -2.36 -7.81 14.21
N PHE A 59 -3.48 -7.40 13.61
CA PHE A 59 -4.13 -6.11 13.87
C PHE A 59 -5.61 -6.24 14.24
N GLY A 60 -6.09 -7.42 14.62
CA GLY A 60 -7.52 -7.66 14.87
C GLY A 60 -8.13 -6.83 16.00
N ASP A 61 -7.30 -6.31 16.90
CA ASP A 61 -7.71 -5.42 17.99
C ASP A 61 -7.83 -3.95 17.53
N GLU A 62 -7.17 -3.58 16.43
CA GLU A 62 -7.07 -2.20 15.93
C GLU A 62 -7.95 -1.97 14.70
N TYR A 63 -8.07 -2.97 13.82
CA TYR A 63 -8.82 -2.89 12.58
C TYR A 63 -9.82 -4.04 12.44
N ASP A 64 -11.07 -3.67 12.12
CA ASP A 64 -12.08 -4.66 11.75
C ASP A 64 -11.78 -5.30 10.39
N ASN A 65 -12.34 -6.49 10.18
CA ASN A 65 -12.21 -7.24 8.92
C ASN A 65 -12.56 -6.38 7.70
N LYS A 66 -13.63 -5.59 7.79
CA LYS A 66 -14.08 -4.68 6.73
C LYS A 66 -13.02 -3.65 6.37
N THR A 67 -12.36 -3.03 7.35
CA THR A 67 -11.28 -2.07 7.12
C THR A 67 -10.06 -2.73 6.46
N VAL A 68 -9.63 -3.90 6.97
CA VAL A 68 -8.52 -4.64 6.38
C VAL A 68 -8.84 -5.05 4.94
N LYS A 69 -10.03 -5.57 4.67
CA LYS A 69 -10.50 -5.96 3.32
C LYS A 69 -10.53 -4.76 2.37
N LYS A 70 -11.07 -3.61 2.82
CA LYS A 70 -11.14 -2.38 2.04
C LYS A 70 -9.74 -1.93 1.60
N TRP A 71 -8.81 -1.84 2.54
CA TRP A 71 -7.46 -1.35 2.24
C TRP A 71 -6.62 -2.36 1.47
N LEU A 72 -6.77 -3.66 1.73
CA LEU A 72 -6.11 -4.70 0.94
C LEU A 72 -6.58 -4.68 -0.53
N THR A 73 -7.88 -4.55 -0.76
CA THR A 73 -8.44 -4.40 -2.13
C THR A 73 -7.86 -3.17 -2.81
N LYS A 74 -7.81 -2.03 -2.11
CA LYS A 74 -7.25 -0.79 -2.66
C LYS A 74 -5.76 -0.91 -2.93
N PHE A 75 -5.01 -1.57 -2.04
CA PHE A 75 -3.59 -1.87 -2.22
C PHE A 75 -3.38 -2.68 -3.49
N MET A 76 -4.11 -3.79 -3.69
CA MET A 76 -3.97 -4.64 -4.88
C MET A 76 -4.27 -3.87 -6.18
N TRP A 77 -5.31 -3.05 -6.21
CA TRP A 77 -5.59 -2.22 -7.39
C TRP A 77 -4.50 -1.17 -7.66
N ARG A 78 -4.05 -0.44 -6.62
CA ARG A 78 -3.03 0.61 -6.77
C ARG A 78 -1.66 0.03 -7.11
N PHE A 79 -1.31 -1.10 -6.51
CA PHE A 79 0.00 -1.70 -6.68
C PHE A 79 0.27 -2.04 -8.15
N PHE A 80 -0.72 -2.61 -8.84
CA PHE A 80 -0.67 -2.90 -10.27
C PHE A 80 -0.80 -1.64 -11.14
N SER A 81 -1.84 -0.83 -10.93
CA SER A 81 -2.10 0.36 -11.77
C SER A 81 -0.98 1.40 -11.73
N GLN A 82 -0.18 1.42 -10.67
CA GLN A 82 0.94 2.36 -10.50
C GLN A 82 2.30 1.75 -10.89
N GLN A 83 2.33 0.55 -11.48
CA GLN A 83 3.58 -0.11 -11.84
C GLN A 83 4.41 0.69 -12.85
N PHE A 84 3.78 1.39 -13.79
CA PHE A 84 4.47 2.23 -14.76
C PHE A 84 5.39 3.28 -14.10
N LYS A 85 5.03 3.77 -12.91
CA LYS A 85 5.85 4.73 -12.15
C LYS A 85 7.14 4.10 -11.64
N ARG A 86 7.14 2.79 -11.42
CA ARG A 86 8.29 2.05 -10.91
C ARG A 86 9.27 1.68 -12.02
N SER A 87 8.79 1.51 -13.24
CA SER A 87 9.61 1.12 -14.40
C SER A 87 10.73 2.12 -14.72
N CYS A 88 10.57 3.40 -14.36
CA CYS A 88 11.56 4.46 -14.58
C CYS A 88 12.09 5.06 -13.26
N LEU A 89 12.23 4.26 -12.20
CA LEU A 89 12.76 4.75 -10.91
C LEU A 89 14.24 5.17 -11.03
N PRO A 90 14.61 6.35 -10.48
CA PRO A 90 16.01 6.73 -10.30
C PRO A 90 16.80 5.73 -9.46
N ASP A 91 18.12 5.85 -9.53
CA ASP A 91 19.04 4.99 -8.77
C ASP A 91 18.91 5.26 -7.27
N GLY A 92 18.95 4.19 -6.48
CA GLY A 92 18.93 4.25 -5.03
C GLY A 92 19.34 2.92 -4.42
N PRO A 93 20.05 2.92 -3.26
CA PRO A 93 20.45 1.69 -2.61
C PRO A 93 19.22 0.95 -2.06
N LYS A 94 19.21 -0.38 -2.21
CA LYS A 94 18.23 -1.22 -1.53
C LYS A 94 18.47 -1.16 -0.01
N VAL A 95 17.40 -0.94 0.75
CA VAL A 95 17.40 -1.01 2.21
C VAL A 95 16.42 -2.11 2.65
N GLY A 96 16.81 -2.94 3.61
CA GLY A 96 16.00 -4.05 4.09
C GLY A 96 15.94 -5.25 3.15
N THR A 97 14.90 -6.07 3.28
CA THR A 97 14.81 -7.36 2.57
C THR A 97 14.14 -7.27 1.20
N VAL A 98 13.35 -6.22 0.94
CA VAL A 98 12.49 -6.06 -0.24
C VAL A 98 12.75 -4.70 -0.89
N SER A 99 12.78 -4.66 -2.22
CA SER A 99 12.90 -3.45 -3.05
C SER A 99 11.86 -3.44 -4.17
N LEU A 100 11.52 -2.24 -4.65
CA LEU A 100 10.60 -2.02 -5.76
C LEU A 100 11.30 -1.63 -7.07
N SER A 101 12.63 -1.67 -7.09
CA SER A 101 13.40 -1.36 -8.29
C SER A 101 13.13 -2.40 -9.39
N PRO A 102 12.81 -1.97 -10.63
CA PRO A 102 12.66 -2.85 -11.79
C PRO A 102 13.97 -3.56 -12.16
N ARG A 103 15.10 -3.03 -11.66
CA ARG A 103 16.45 -3.56 -11.85
C ARG A 103 16.86 -4.52 -10.75
N GLY A 104 16.07 -4.65 -9.69
CA GLY A 104 16.35 -5.45 -8.50
C GLY A 104 15.30 -6.53 -8.26
N ASP A 105 14.58 -6.41 -7.13
CA ASP A 105 13.70 -7.47 -6.63
C ASP A 105 12.34 -7.54 -7.36
N TRP A 106 11.85 -6.44 -7.96
CA TRP A 106 10.48 -6.38 -8.47
C TRP A 106 10.41 -6.20 -9.99
N ARG A 107 10.08 -7.25 -10.72
CA ARG A 107 9.91 -7.23 -12.18
C ARG A 107 8.48 -7.59 -12.54
N MET A 108 7.68 -6.57 -12.88
CA MET A 108 6.30 -6.73 -13.34
C MET A 108 6.04 -5.82 -14.55
N PRO A 109 5.32 -6.30 -15.58
CA PRO A 109 4.89 -5.46 -16.70
C PRO A 109 4.03 -4.27 -16.24
N SER A 110 4.21 -3.11 -16.86
CA SER A 110 3.46 -1.89 -16.52
C SER A 110 1.96 -1.98 -16.83
N ASP A 111 1.58 -2.91 -17.71
CA ASP A 111 0.24 -3.19 -18.22
C ASP A 111 -0.40 -4.45 -17.60
N ALA A 112 0.21 -5.01 -16.55
CA ALA A 112 -0.34 -6.16 -15.85
C ALA A 112 -1.72 -5.88 -15.21
N ALA A 113 -2.67 -6.79 -15.39
CA ALA A 113 -4.01 -6.67 -14.84
C ALA A 113 -4.11 -7.23 -13.41
N SER A 114 -4.76 -6.49 -12.50
CA SER A 114 -5.01 -6.90 -11.10
C SER A 114 -6.31 -7.68 -10.90
N ALA A 115 -7.06 -7.97 -11.97
CA ALA A 115 -8.43 -8.49 -11.90
C ALA A 115 -8.57 -9.76 -11.04
N ILE A 116 -7.64 -10.71 -11.15
CA ILE A 116 -7.67 -11.96 -10.37
C ILE A 116 -7.46 -11.68 -8.87
N TRP A 117 -6.53 -10.78 -8.54
CA TRP A 117 -6.22 -10.40 -7.15
C TRP A 117 -7.40 -9.66 -6.50
N ILE A 118 -8.03 -8.75 -7.25
CA ILE A 118 -9.22 -8.02 -6.78
C ILE A 118 -10.39 -8.98 -6.58
N LYS A 119 -10.63 -9.89 -7.53
CA LYS A 119 -11.67 -10.91 -7.42
C LYS A 119 -11.48 -11.77 -6.16
N GLU A 120 -10.25 -12.14 -5.84
CA GLU A 120 -9.98 -12.86 -4.59
C GLU A 120 -10.30 -12.00 -3.36
N CYS A 121 -9.93 -10.70 -3.36
CA CYS A 121 -10.29 -9.78 -2.28
C CYS A 121 -11.80 -9.65 -2.07
N GLU A 122 -12.59 -9.64 -3.14
CA GLU A 122 -14.05 -9.55 -3.07
C GLU A 122 -14.67 -10.74 -2.32
N THR A 123 -14.08 -11.93 -2.46
CA THR A 123 -14.51 -13.16 -1.76
C THR A 123 -14.13 -13.22 -0.27
N LEU A 124 -13.42 -12.22 0.25
CA LEU A 124 -13.03 -12.18 1.66
C LEU A 124 -14.23 -11.82 2.55
N PRO A 125 -14.30 -12.36 3.78
CA PRO A 125 -15.36 -12.01 4.71
C PRO A 125 -15.25 -10.53 5.12
N GLU A 126 -16.40 -9.95 5.45
CA GLU A 126 -16.48 -8.61 6.05
C GLU A 126 -16.16 -8.60 7.54
#